data_AF-A0A1D3LAV8-F1
#
_entry.id   AF-A0A1D3LAV8-F1
#
_cell.length_a   1.000
_cell.length_b   1.000
_cell.length_c   1.000
_cell.angle_alpha   90.00
_cell.angle_beta   90.00
_cell.angle_gamma   90.00
#
_symmetry.space_group_name_H-M   'P 1'
#
loop_
_entity.id
_entity.type
_entity.pdbx_description
1 polymer ?
#
loop_
_entity_poly.entity_id
_entity_poly.type
_entity_poly.pdbx_seq_one_letter_code
_entity_poly.pdbx_strand_id
1 'polypeptide(L)'
;MMEEIESNDDELRNTKSNLDGDPKIGWFCNKNGLLIKTYGWLVKNAIGIILLIHGFKAHARLIFMRINLKMPDSNEGLVVDTNNYYIYKDSWIEKFNQNGYSVYALDLQGHGESQSFENIRGNFNCFDDLVDDVMQYMNQIQDEISNDNQMNDEPHNIVTTKKKKLPMYVVGYSMGATIALRILQLLGEEKEDNINAGDENNYKKCKSILDNSTDVNELGNDMHDMNNYNDYGSDNSCASGNHEGRYNYLDKLNIKGCVSISGMMRMKTPLNTGNKTYKYLYLPIINFLSRVAPHILIPPITGYKKSEYVINVCKHDKFINDNGTKFKCFAELIKAMLTLDSNINYIPKDIPILFVHSKDDSICHYKGSVSFYNKVNASGNELYPVDGMNHSTLTEPGNEEILKKVIDWISNLRTNDEDE
;
A
#
# COMPACT_ATOMS: atom_id res chain seq x y z
N MET A 1 2.51 69.03 5.89
CA MET A 1 1.93 67.94 6.69
C MET A 1 1.16 67.07 5.71
N MET A 2 1.82 66.02 5.20
CA MET A 2 1.20 64.98 4.40
C MET A 2 0.71 63.93 5.38
N GLU A 3 -0.59 63.63 5.34
CA GLU A 3 -1.19 62.49 6.03
C GLU A 3 -0.78 61.22 5.28
N GLU A 4 -0.02 60.35 5.94
CA GLU A 4 0.21 58.99 5.51
C GLU A 4 -1.09 58.19 5.74
N ILE A 5 -1.67 57.71 4.64
CA ILE A 5 -2.69 56.66 4.67
C ILE A 5 -1.91 55.35 4.76
N GLU A 6 -1.88 54.74 5.95
CA GLU A 6 -1.52 53.33 6.10
C GLU A 6 -2.55 52.48 5.33
N SER A 7 -2.14 51.89 4.21
CA SER A 7 -2.93 50.84 3.57
C SER A 7 -2.75 49.55 4.36
N ASN A 8 -3.87 49.02 4.86
CA ASN A 8 -3.98 47.68 5.42
C ASN A 8 -3.72 46.62 4.33
N ASP A 9 -2.45 46.42 3.98
CA ASP A 9 -1.99 45.43 2.99
C ASP A 9 -1.92 43.99 3.56
N ASP A 10 -2.28 43.78 4.83
CA ASP A 10 -2.21 42.47 5.49
C ASP A 10 -3.48 41.61 5.36
N GLU A 11 -4.61 42.15 4.88
CA GLU A 11 -5.85 41.37 4.66
C GLU A 11 -6.01 40.79 3.24
N LEU A 12 -5.10 41.11 2.31
CA LEU A 12 -5.17 40.68 0.90
C LEU A 12 -4.19 39.57 0.51
N ARG A 13 -3.47 39.00 1.48
CA ARG A 13 -2.63 37.81 1.23
C ARG A 13 -3.43 36.51 1.41
N ASN A 14 -3.94 36.05 0.26
CA ASN A 14 -3.92 34.63 -0.14
C ASN A 14 -4.99 33.66 0.42
N THR A 15 -6.28 33.98 0.32
CA THR A 15 -7.35 32.95 0.26
C THR A 15 -7.52 32.43 -1.17
N LYS A 16 -6.46 31.86 -1.76
CA LYS A 16 -6.65 30.92 -2.87
C LYS A 16 -7.21 29.65 -2.25
N SER A 17 -8.53 29.47 -2.31
CA SER A 17 -9.18 28.21 -1.98
C SER A 17 -8.62 27.12 -2.89
N ASN A 18 -7.71 26.28 -2.37
CA ASN A 18 -7.26 25.11 -3.10
C ASN A 18 -8.45 24.14 -3.22
N LEU A 19 -8.77 23.73 -4.44
CA LEU A 19 -9.89 22.81 -4.68
C LEU A 19 -9.59 21.36 -4.25
N ASP A 20 -8.40 21.10 -3.72
CA ASP A 20 -7.94 19.78 -3.29
C ASP A 20 -8.40 19.40 -1.87
N GLY A 21 -9.25 20.23 -1.25
CA GLY A 21 -9.87 19.94 0.04
C GLY A 21 -8.95 20.24 1.22
N ASP A 22 -7.88 21.00 1.00
CA ASP A 22 -6.93 21.47 2.03
C ASP A 22 -6.37 20.33 2.91
N PRO A 23 -5.73 19.31 2.31
CA PRO A 23 -5.15 18.22 3.08
C PRO A 23 -4.05 18.70 4.02
N LYS A 24 -3.92 18.04 5.18
CA LYS A 24 -2.69 18.06 5.96
C LYS A 24 -1.58 17.47 5.09
N ILE A 25 -0.66 18.33 4.65
CA ILE A 25 0.50 17.95 3.85
C ILE A 25 1.68 17.69 4.79
N GLY A 26 2.32 16.53 4.61
CA GLY A 26 3.50 16.14 5.37
C GLY A 26 4.59 15.55 4.49
N TRP A 27 5.71 15.26 5.15
CA TRP A 27 6.83 14.54 4.56
C TRP A 27 7.54 13.71 5.61
N PHE A 28 8.10 12.57 5.21
CA PHE A 28 9.08 11.84 6.03
C PHE A 28 10.30 11.45 5.20
N CYS A 29 11.42 11.24 5.87
CA CYS A 29 12.62 10.69 5.26
C CYS A 29 12.60 9.17 5.42
N ASN A 30 12.69 8.43 4.33
CA ASN A 30 12.71 6.97 4.38
C ASN A 30 14.11 6.41 4.67
N LYS A 31 14.21 5.08 4.81
CA LYS A 31 15.48 4.38 5.08
C LYS A 31 16.58 4.63 4.04
N ASN A 32 16.19 5.03 2.83
CA ASN A 32 17.11 5.33 1.72
C ASN A 32 17.45 6.82 1.61
N GLY A 33 17.01 7.66 2.57
CA GLY A 33 17.26 9.10 2.57
C GLY A 33 16.35 9.90 1.63
N LEU A 34 15.32 9.29 1.04
CA LEU A 34 14.38 9.97 0.15
C LEU A 34 13.27 10.65 0.96
N LEU A 35 12.92 11.88 0.56
CA LEU A 35 11.77 12.59 1.10
C LEU A 35 10.48 12.10 0.43
N ILE A 36 9.61 11.51 1.22
CA ILE A 36 8.33 10.92 0.80
C ILE A 36 7.19 11.85 1.21
N LYS A 37 6.38 12.25 0.23
CA LYS A 37 5.22 13.14 0.40
C LYS A 37 4.05 12.38 1.00
N THR A 38 3.40 12.98 1.98
CA THR A 38 2.20 12.44 2.60
C THR A 38 1.05 13.45 2.62
N TYR A 39 -0.17 12.91 2.67
CA TYR A 39 -1.42 13.65 2.67
C TYR A 39 -2.38 13.07 3.72
N GLY A 40 -3.14 13.94 4.38
CA GLY A 40 -4.22 13.56 5.30
C GLY A 40 -5.44 14.48 5.15
N TRP A 41 -6.57 13.92 4.73
CA TRP A 41 -7.88 14.58 4.72
C TRP A 41 -8.67 14.11 5.94
N LEU A 42 -8.65 14.95 6.98
CA LEU A 42 -9.06 14.57 8.33
C LEU A 42 -10.50 14.99 8.59
N VAL A 43 -11.24 14.14 9.29
CA VAL A 43 -12.59 14.45 9.79
C VAL A 43 -12.60 14.45 11.31
N LYS A 44 -13.49 15.27 11.88
CA LYS A 44 -13.69 15.29 13.34
C LYS A 44 -14.33 13.97 13.79
N ASN A 45 -13.87 13.43 14.91
CA ASN A 45 -14.36 12.18 15.50
C ASN A 45 -14.36 11.01 14.51
N ALA A 46 -13.24 10.82 13.81
CA ALA A 46 -13.10 9.79 12.81
C ALA A 46 -13.42 8.40 13.39
N ILE A 47 -14.25 7.63 12.69
CA ILE A 47 -14.64 6.26 13.07
C ILE A 47 -13.58 5.22 12.70
N GLY A 48 -12.62 5.61 11.85
CA GLY A 48 -11.62 4.74 11.26
C GLY A 48 -10.72 5.51 10.30
N ILE A 49 -9.70 4.81 9.83
CA ILE A 49 -8.65 5.32 8.94
C ILE A 49 -8.75 4.59 7.61
N ILE A 50 -8.75 5.33 6.50
CA ILE A 50 -8.55 4.79 5.16
C ILE A 50 -7.14 5.16 4.70
N LEU A 51 -6.30 4.17 4.40
CA LEU A 51 -5.00 4.37 3.78
C LEU A 51 -5.07 4.04 2.29
N LEU A 52 -4.87 5.05 1.44
CA LEU A 52 -4.90 4.92 -0.02
C LEU A 52 -3.49 4.79 -0.59
N ILE A 53 -3.25 3.73 -1.38
CA ILE A 53 -1.95 3.44 -2.01
C ILE A 53 -2.11 3.42 -3.54
N HIS A 54 -1.43 4.34 -4.22
CA HIS A 54 -1.56 4.50 -5.68
C HIS A 54 -0.78 3.45 -6.49
N GLY A 55 -1.08 3.38 -7.79
CA GLY A 55 -0.46 2.46 -8.74
C GLY A 55 0.87 2.93 -9.34
N PHE A 56 1.51 2.07 -10.12
CA PHE A 56 2.77 2.34 -10.80
C PHE A 56 2.65 3.49 -11.80
N LYS A 57 3.62 4.42 -11.81
CA LYS A 57 3.65 5.64 -12.64
C LYS A 57 2.42 6.55 -12.51
N ALA A 58 1.72 6.48 -11.38
CA ALA A 58 0.68 7.42 -10.98
C ALA A 58 1.09 8.12 -9.66
N HIS A 59 0.14 8.77 -8.98
CA HIS A 59 0.33 9.35 -7.65
C HIS A 59 -1.01 9.48 -6.92
N ALA A 60 -1.00 9.79 -5.63
CA ALA A 60 -2.19 9.71 -4.77
C ALA A 60 -3.34 10.59 -5.28
N ARG A 61 -3.05 11.86 -5.55
CA ARG A 61 -4.08 12.82 -5.99
C ARG A 61 -4.65 12.47 -7.36
N LEU A 62 -3.83 11.97 -8.27
CA LEU A 62 -4.30 11.56 -9.59
C LEU A 62 -5.27 10.38 -9.54
N ILE A 63 -5.02 9.40 -8.67
CA ILE A 63 -5.81 8.17 -8.63
C ILE A 63 -7.11 8.34 -7.85
N PHE A 64 -7.09 9.11 -6.76
CA PHE A 64 -8.20 9.15 -5.81
C PHE A 64 -8.97 10.47 -5.80
N MET A 65 -8.52 11.50 -6.52
CA MET A 65 -9.24 12.78 -6.64
C MET A 65 -9.96 12.91 -7.98
N ARG A 66 -10.95 13.80 -8.02
CA ARG A 66 -11.61 14.16 -9.28
C ARG A 66 -10.66 15.06 -10.08
N ILE A 67 -10.52 14.81 -11.38
CA ILE A 67 -9.64 15.61 -12.24
C ILE A 67 -10.42 16.76 -12.87
N ASN A 68 -9.88 17.98 -12.79
CA ASN A 68 -10.44 19.19 -13.37
C ASN A 68 -10.17 19.26 -14.88
N LEU A 69 -10.78 18.34 -15.60
CA LEU A 69 -10.67 18.21 -17.05
C LEU A 69 -12.07 18.12 -17.64
N LYS A 70 -12.44 19.14 -18.43
CA LYS A 70 -13.71 19.17 -19.16
C LYS A 70 -13.46 18.73 -20.58
N MET A 71 -14.11 17.63 -20.94
CA MET A 71 -14.01 17.12 -22.30
C MET A 71 -14.74 18.01 -23.28
N PRO A 72 -14.17 18.17 -24.49
CA PRO A 72 -14.82 18.94 -25.54
C PRO A 72 -16.14 18.26 -25.95
N ASP A 73 -17.24 19.01 -25.88
CA ASP A 73 -18.42 18.70 -26.68
C ASP A 73 -18.16 19.13 -28.13
N SER A 74 -19.00 18.71 -29.07
CA SER A 74 -18.82 18.86 -30.53
C SER A 74 -18.50 20.28 -31.06
N ASN A 75 -18.53 21.32 -30.22
CA ASN A 75 -18.13 22.71 -30.52
C ASN A 75 -17.20 23.39 -29.49
N GLU A 76 -16.74 22.71 -28.44
CA GLU A 76 -15.84 23.30 -27.42
C GLU A 76 -14.47 22.62 -27.43
N GLY A 77 -13.42 23.31 -26.96
CA GLY A 77 -12.07 22.75 -26.82
C GLY A 77 -11.86 22.09 -25.46
N LEU A 78 -10.84 21.22 -25.34
CA LEU A 78 -10.43 20.65 -24.05
C LEU A 78 -10.03 21.76 -23.07
N VAL A 79 -10.70 21.83 -21.91
CA VAL A 79 -10.36 22.80 -20.85
C VAL A 79 -9.69 22.09 -19.69
N VAL A 80 -8.49 22.54 -19.34
CA VAL A 80 -7.69 22.02 -18.22
C VAL A 80 -7.32 23.17 -17.28
N ASP A 81 -7.78 23.11 -16.03
CA ASP A 81 -7.30 24.02 -15.00
C ASP A 81 -6.03 23.45 -14.37
N THR A 82 -4.88 23.95 -14.81
CA THR A 82 -3.57 23.50 -14.31
C THR A 82 -3.26 24.00 -12.90
N ASN A 83 -3.96 25.02 -12.39
CA ASN A 83 -3.76 25.54 -11.04
C ASN A 83 -4.55 24.74 -10.00
N ASN A 84 -5.74 24.23 -10.38
CA ASN A 84 -6.61 23.41 -9.53
C ASN A 84 -6.93 22.06 -10.19
N TYR A 85 -5.88 21.34 -10.60
CA TYR A 85 -6.03 20.14 -11.41
C TYR A 85 -6.70 18.97 -10.66
N TYR A 86 -6.51 18.91 -9.34
CA TYR A 86 -7.10 17.91 -8.47
C TYR A 86 -8.23 18.53 -7.65
N ILE A 87 -9.40 17.89 -7.67
CA ILE A 87 -10.63 18.35 -7.01
C ILE A 87 -11.04 17.33 -5.95
N TYR A 88 -11.24 17.82 -4.72
CA TYR A 88 -11.74 17.03 -3.59
C TYR A 88 -13.23 16.71 -3.73
N LYS A 89 -14.03 17.67 -4.18
CA LYS A 89 -15.48 17.47 -4.38
C LYS A 89 -15.77 16.32 -5.35
N ASP A 90 -16.69 15.45 -4.96
CA ASP A 90 -17.12 14.24 -5.66
C ASP A 90 -15.97 13.23 -5.92
N SER A 91 -14.92 13.28 -5.09
CA SER A 91 -13.81 12.32 -5.14
C SER A 91 -14.00 11.12 -4.20
N TRP A 92 -13.15 10.10 -4.36
CA TRP A 92 -13.07 8.97 -3.43
C TRP A 92 -12.79 9.44 -2.01
N ILE A 93 -11.89 10.41 -1.87
CA ILE A 93 -11.47 10.98 -0.59
C ILE A 93 -12.65 11.63 0.12
N GLU A 94 -13.38 12.51 -0.57
CA GLU A 94 -14.55 13.17 0.01
C GLU A 94 -15.62 12.15 0.40
N LYS A 95 -15.88 11.13 -0.41
CA LYS A 95 -16.89 10.11 -0.07
C LYS A 95 -16.51 9.33 1.18
N PHE A 96 -15.24 8.97 1.38
CA PHE A 96 -14.80 8.38 2.65
C PHE A 96 -14.95 9.34 3.83
N ASN A 97 -14.59 10.61 3.66
CA ASN A 97 -14.75 11.64 4.70
C ASN A 97 -16.23 11.85 5.06
N GLN A 98 -17.13 11.90 4.08
CA GLN A 98 -18.59 11.99 4.29
C GLN A 98 -19.14 10.78 5.07
N ASN A 99 -18.48 9.63 4.98
CA ASN A 99 -18.81 8.43 5.75
C ASN A 99 -18.06 8.34 7.10
N GLY A 100 -17.40 9.43 7.54
CA GLY A 100 -16.80 9.53 8.87
C GLY A 100 -15.36 9.02 8.99
N TYR A 101 -14.73 8.60 7.90
CA TYR A 101 -13.34 8.15 7.92
C TYR A 101 -12.36 9.29 7.70
N SER A 102 -11.21 9.27 8.39
CA SER A 102 -10.06 10.10 7.98
C SER A 102 -9.26 9.36 6.92
N VAL A 103 -8.89 10.07 5.85
CA VAL A 103 -8.21 9.48 4.69
C VAL A 103 -6.76 9.93 4.67
N TYR A 104 -5.85 8.97 4.56
CA TYR A 104 -4.42 9.20 4.43
C TYR A 104 -3.93 8.60 3.12
N ALA A 105 -2.96 9.27 2.50
CA ALA A 105 -2.30 8.80 1.30
C ALA A 105 -0.84 9.28 1.28
N LEU A 106 -0.04 8.69 0.41
CA LEU A 106 1.34 9.07 0.15
C LEU A 106 1.65 8.95 -1.33
N ASP A 107 2.63 9.71 -1.81
CA ASP A 107 3.25 9.44 -3.09
C ASP A 107 4.43 8.50 -2.88
N LEU A 108 4.45 7.37 -3.58
CA LEU A 108 5.51 6.37 -3.49
C LEU A 108 6.84 6.93 -4.02
N GLN A 109 7.97 6.31 -3.65
CA GLN A 109 9.28 6.78 -4.10
C GLN A 109 9.33 6.95 -5.62
N GLY A 110 9.83 8.10 -6.06
CA GLY A 110 9.91 8.51 -7.46
C GLY A 110 8.59 8.81 -8.18
N HIS A 111 7.48 8.86 -7.47
CA HIS A 111 6.15 9.21 -7.97
C HIS A 111 5.67 10.54 -7.38
N GLY A 112 4.68 11.18 -8.01
CA GLY A 112 4.01 12.38 -7.46
C GLY A 112 4.97 13.45 -6.96
N GLU A 113 4.81 13.97 -5.76
CA GLU A 113 5.77 14.94 -5.20
C GLU A 113 6.97 14.29 -4.48
N SER A 114 6.98 12.97 -4.31
CA SER A 114 8.07 12.25 -3.65
C SER A 114 9.36 12.25 -4.45
N GLN A 115 10.48 12.25 -3.73
CA GLN A 115 11.81 12.17 -4.33
C GLN A 115 12.03 10.82 -5.02
N SER A 116 12.76 10.86 -6.12
CA SER A 116 13.19 9.68 -6.88
C SER A 116 14.66 9.37 -6.64
N PHE A 117 14.98 8.08 -6.59
CA PHE A 117 16.37 7.63 -6.69
C PHE A 117 16.99 8.05 -8.04
N GLU A 118 18.22 8.57 -8.02
CA GLU A 118 18.94 9.07 -9.21
C GLU A 118 18.17 10.14 -10.03
N ASN A 119 17.20 10.85 -9.44
CA ASN A 119 16.33 11.81 -10.15
C ASN A 119 15.52 11.21 -11.31
N ILE A 120 15.35 9.88 -11.35
CA ILE A 120 14.61 9.19 -12.42
C ILE A 120 13.20 8.88 -11.94
N ARG A 121 12.25 9.62 -12.49
CA ARG A 121 10.82 9.57 -12.13
C ARG A 121 10.16 8.29 -12.61
N GLY A 122 9.21 7.78 -11.83
CA GLY A 122 8.46 6.54 -12.10
C GLY A 122 9.31 5.27 -11.99
N ASN A 123 10.41 5.32 -11.23
CA ASN A 123 11.33 4.20 -11.04
C ASN A 123 11.71 4.02 -9.57
N PHE A 124 12.01 2.78 -9.19
CA PHE A 124 12.48 2.37 -7.87
C PHE A 124 13.46 1.20 -8.01
N ASN A 125 14.28 0.97 -6.98
CA ASN A 125 15.36 -0.03 -7.03
C ASN A 125 15.02 -1.37 -6.39
N CYS A 126 14.16 -1.36 -5.37
CA CYS A 126 13.71 -2.54 -4.63
C CYS A 126 12.21 -2.35 -4.35
N PHE A 127 11.41 -3.39 -4.56
CA PHE A 127 9.97 -3.28 -4.32
C PHE A 127 9.64 -3.18 -2.82
N ASP A 128 10.33 -3.96 -1.97
CA ASP A 128 10.07 -3.97 -0.54
C ASP A 128 10.43 -2.62 0.13
N ASP A 129 11.27 -1.78 -0.50
CA ASP A 129 11.48 -0.41 -0.02
C ASP A 129 10.17 0.42 -0.08
N LEU A 130 9.34 0.21 -1.11
CA LEU A 130 8.02 0.84 -1.19
C LEU A 130 7.11 0.37 -0.06
N VAL A 131 7.22 -0.91 0.30
CA VAL A 131 6.42 -1.55 1.35
C VAL A 131 6.83 -0.97 2.71
N ASP A 132 8.13 -0.86 2.95
CA ASP A 132 8.69 -0.26 4.16
C ASP A 132 8.29 1.22 4.31
N ASP A 133 8.31 1.99 3.22
CA ASP A 133 7.86 3.39 3.21
C ASP A 133 6.39 3.51 3.66
N VAL A 134 5.52 2.63 3.13
CA VAL A 134 4.10 2.62 3.52
C VAL A 134 3.94 2.19 4.98
N MET A 135 4.65 1.16 5.43
CA MET A 135 4.60 0.72 6.83
C MET A 135 5.13 1.79 7.80
N GLN A 136 6.19 2.52 7.42
CA GLN A 136 6.69 3.66 8.19
C GLN A 136 5.59 4.72 8.35
N TYR A 137 4.90 5.06 7.28
CA TYR A 137 3.80 6.02 7.34
C TYR A 137 2.60 5.52 8.16
N MET A 138 2.23 4.23 8.03
CA MET A 138 1.18 3.62 8.86
C MET A 138 1.46 3.75 10.36
N ASN A 139 2.73 3.57 10.76
CA ASN A 139 3.15 3.77 12.15
C ASN A 139 3.03 5.24 12.57
N GLN A 140 3.50 6.17 11.73
CA GLN A 140 3.38 7.61 12.00
C GLN A 140 1.93 8.05 12.18
N ILE A 141 1.01 7.56 11.33
CA ILE A 141 -0.43 7.86 11.46
C ILE A 141 -0.95 7.41 12.83
N GLN A 142 -0.62 6.19 13.26
CA GLN A 142 -1.07 5.66 14.55
C GLN A 142 -0.45 6.44 15.73
N ASP A 143 0.80 6.85 15.62
CA ASP A 143 1.49 7.64 16.64
C ASP A 143 0.90 9.06 16.74
N GLU A 144 0.61 9.71 15.60
CA GLU A 144 -0.06 11.02 15.53
C GLU A 144 -1.44 10.96 16.20
N ILE A 145 -2.26 9.98 15.85
CA ILE A 145 -3.60 9.80 16.43
C ILE A 145 -3.51 9.53 17.94
N SER A 146 -2.49 8.80 18.39
CA SER A 146 -2.28 8.54 19.82
C SER A 146 -1.92 9.81 20.59
N ASN A 147 -1.12 10.70 19.99
CA ASN A 147 -0.65 11.95 20.61
C ASN A 147 -1.73 13.04 20.66
N ASP A 148 -2.52 13.23 19.59
CA ASP A 148 -3.62 14.21 19.57
C ASP A 148 -4.68 13.91 20.65
N ASN A 149 -4.82 12.64 21.01
CA ASN A 149 -5.72 12.23 22.08
C ASN A 149 -5.21 12.55 23.49
N GLN A 150 -3.91 12.75 23.71
CA GLN A 150 -3.35 13.09 25.02
C GLN A 150 -3.49 14.59 25.37
N MET A 151 -3.53 15.47 24.37
CA MET A 151 -3.64 16.92 24.62
C MET A 151 -5.06 17.38 24.99
N ASN A 152 -6.09 16.56 24.78
CA ASN A 152 -7.50 16.92 24.96
C ASN A 152 -8.10 16.49 26.30
N ASP A 153 -7.39 15.71 27.12
CA ASP A 153 -7.87 15.26 28.42
C ASP A 153 -7.27 16.15 29.53
N GLU A 154 -8.11 16.93 30.24
CA GLU A 154 -7.72 17.62 31.47
C GLU A 154 -7.16 16.62 32.50
N PRO A 155 -6.17 16.99 33.34
CA PRO A 155 -5.40 16.06 34.14
C PRO A 155 -6.12 15.63 35.43
N HIS A 156 -7.38 15.20 35.33
CA HIS A 156 -8.16 14.75 36.48
C HIS A 156 -8.75 13.36 36.28
N ASN A 157 -8.25 12.46 37.14
CA ASN A 157 -8.62 11.07 37.41
C ASN A 157 -7.89 9.95 36.64
N ILE A 158 -7.02 9.31 37.42
CA ILE A 158 -6.25 8.10 37.14
C ILE A 158 -7.21 6.91 37.07
N VAL A 159 -7.73 6.66 35.87
CA VAL A 159 -7.97 5.31 35.33
C VAL A 159 -7.57 5.41 33.86
N THR A 160 -6.38 4.94 33.50
CA THR A 160 -5.94 4.88 32.10
C THR A 160 -6.77 3.84 31.36
N THR A 161 -7.98 4.19 30.94
CA THR A 161 -8.67 3.47 29.88
C THR A 161 -7.84 3.72 28.61
N LYS A 162 -7.03 2.73 28.20
CA LYS A 162 -6.37 2.77 26.89
C LYS A 162 -7.46 2.98 25.84
N LYS A 163 -7.59 4.21 25.33
CA LYS A 163 -8.56 4.57 24.29
C LYS A 163 -8.30 3.66 23.08
N LYS A 164 -9.34 2.98 22.59
CA LYS A 164 -9.27 1.97 21.51
C LYS A 164 -8.67 2.65 20.26
N LYS A 165 -7.62 2.06 19.68
CA LYS A 165 -7.03 2.55 18.43
C LYS A 165 -8.09 2.54 17.32
N LEU A 166 -8.04 3.51 16.42
CA LEU A 166 -8.95 3.53 15.28
C LEU A 166 -8.66 2.36 14.33
N PRO A 167 -9.69 1.70 13.79
CA PRO A 167 -9.52 0.65 12.79
C PRO A 167 -8.96 1.25 11.51
N MET A 168 -7.99 0.57 10.89
CA MET A 168 -7.37 0.96 9.63
C MET A 168 -7.79 0.02 8.51
N TYR A 169 -8.19 0.59 7.37
CA TYR A 169 -8.49 -0.14 6.15
C TYR A 169 -7.52 0.31 5.06
N VAL A 170 -6.84 -0.65 4.45
CA VAL A 170 -5.82 -0.37 3.42
C VAL A 170 -6.44 -0.60 2.05
N VAL A 171 -6.43 0.42 1.19
CA VAL A 171 -6.98 0.37 -0.16
C VAL A 171 -5.85 0.62 -1.15
N GLY A 172 -5.48 -0.41 -1.90
CA GLY A 172 -4.43 -0.33 -2.90
C GLY A 172 -4.97 -0.46 -4.32
N TYR A 173 -4.41 0.33 -5.24
CA TYR A 173 -4.70 0.25 -6.66
C TYR A 173 -3.49 -0.26 -7.46
N SER A 174 -3.68 -1.27 -8.33
CA SER A 174 -2.64 -1.80 -9.21
C SER A 174 -1.41 -2.25 -8.40
N MET A 175 -0.23 -1.68 -8.65
CA MET A 175 0.98 -1.89 -7.83
C MET A 175 0.75 -1.59 -6.34
N GLY A 176 -0.07 -0.58 -6.01
CA GLY A 176 -0.43 -0.24 -4.64
C GLY A 176 -1.23 -1.35 -3.93
N ALA A 177 -2.01 -2.14 -4.68
CA ALA A 177 -2.67 -3.32 -4.13
C ALA A 177 -1.66 -4.43 -3.78
N THR A 178 -0.65 -4.62 -4.63
CA THR A 178 0.47 -5.55 -4.37
C THR A 178 1.23 -5.13 -3.12
N ILE A 179 1.46 -3.82 -2.92
CA ILE A 179 2.06 -3.29 -1.69
C ILE A 179 1.17 -3.61 -0.49
N ALA A 180 -0.13 -3.29 -0.54
CA ALA A 180 -1.07 -3.55 0.55
C ALA A 180 -1.08 -5.03 0.97
N LEU A 181 -1.13 -5.95 0.01
CA LEU A 181 -1.11 -7.39 0.27
C LEU A 181 0.26 -7.86 0.78
N ARG A 182 1.36 -7.27 0.30
CA ARG A 182 2.72 -7.59 0.78
C ARG A 182 2.91 -7.13 2.23
N ILE A 183 2.32 -6.00 2.63
CA ILE A 183 2.28 -5.57 4.04
C ILE A 183 1.61 -6.67 4.89
N LEU A 184 0.44 -7.16 4.48
CA LEU A 184 -0.24 -8.24 5.19
C LEU A 184 0.64 -9.50 5.33
N GLN A 185 1.36 -9.89 4.27
CA GLN A 185 2.28 -11.03 4.32
C GLN A 185 3.41 -10.84 5.33
N LEU A 186 4.12 -9.70 5.28
CA LEU A 186 5.24 -9.43 6.18
C LEU A 186 4.77 -9.42 7.64
N LEU A 187 3.61 -8.81 7.87
CA LEU A 187 2.99 -8.74 9.17
C LEU A 187 2.54 -10.10 9.70
N GLY A 188 1.98 -10.96 8.85
CA GLY A 188 1.58 -12.31 9.24
C GLY A 188 2.78 -13.24 9.47
N GLU A 189 3.83 -13.12 8.65
CA GLU A 189 5.11 -13.79 8.82
C GLU A 189 5.74 -13.43 10.17
N GLU A 190 5.80 -12.13 10.51
CA GLU A 190 6.32 -11.67 11.81
C GLU A 190 5.49 -12.20 12.99
N LYS A 191 4.16 -12.27 12.85
CA LYS A 191 3.27 -12.83 13.88
C LYS A 191 3.55 -14.32 14.10
N GLU A 192 3.74 -15.09 13.04
CA GLU A 192 4.08 -16.52 13.12
C GLU A 192 5.46 -16.74 13.76
N ASP A 193 6.47 -15.97 13.35
CA ASP A 193 7.81 -16.02 13.92
C ASP A 193 7.83 -15.69 15.42
N ASN A 194 7.05 -14.70 15.85
CA ASN A 194 6.93 -14.34 17.25
C ASN A 194 6.23 -15.43 18.09
N ILE A 195 5.22 -16.11 17.53
CA ILE A 195 4.59 -17.26 18.18
C ILE A 195 5.60 -18.40 18.33
N ASN A 196 6.31 -18.75 17.26
CA ASN A 196 7.31 -19.81 17.26
C ASN A 196 8.45 -19.54 18.26
N ALA A 197 8.96 -18.29 18.31
CA ALA A 197 9.97 -17.89 19.28
C ALA A 197 9.47 -17.92 20.73
N GLY A 198 8.20 -17.55 20.95
CA GLY A 198 7.52 -17.66 22.25
C GLY A 198 7.39 -19.11 22.71
N ASP A 199 7.00 -20.01 21.80
CA ASP A 199 6.86 -21.44 22.05
C ASP A 199 8.20 -22.12 22.29
N GLU A 200 9.27 -21.74 21.59
CA GLU A 200 10.62 -22.21 21.88
C GLU A 200 11.11 -21.77 23.26
N ASN A 201 10.81 -20.54 23.66
CA ASN A 201 11.16 -20.04 24.99
C ASN A 201 10.33 -20.70 26.10
N ASN A 202 9.05 -20.97 25.84
CA ASN A 202 8.18 -21.72 26.75
C ASN A 202 8.62 -23.19 26.84
N TYR A 203 9.03 -23.81 25.74
CA TYR A 203 9.60 -25.16 25.72
C TYR A 203 10.93 -25.21 26.49
N LYS A 204 11.84 -24.25 26.29
CA LYS A 204 13.08 -24.14 27.08
C LYS A 204 12.81 -23.91 28.57
N LYS A 205 11.80 -23.09 28.91
CA LYS A 205 11.37 -22.85 30.28
C LYS A 205 10.73 -24.09 30.91
N CYS A 206 9.82 -24.76 30.22
CA CYS A 206 9.22 -26.03 30.66
C CYS A 206 10.28 -27.13 30.77
N LYS A 207 11.24 -27.21 29.85
CA LYS A 207 12.38 -28.13 29.93
C LYS A 207 13.26 -27.82 31.15
N SER A 208 13.56 -26.55 31.43
CA SER A 208 14.28 -26.19 32.66
C SER A 208 13.49 -26.49 33.96
N ILE A 209 12.16 -26.49 33.90
CA ILE A 209 11.29 -26.84 35.03
C ILE A 209 11.19 -28.37 35.18
N LEU A 210 11.19 -29.12 34.08
CA LEU A 210 11.24 -30.58 34.09
C LEU A 210 12.62 -31.11 34.52
N ASP A 211 13.71 -30.50 34.05
CA ASP A 211 15.09 -30.84 34.41
C ASP A 211 15.40 -30.49 35.88
N ASN A 212 14.65 -29.56 36.48
CA ASN A 212 14.73 -29.25 37.92
C ASN A 212 13.81 -30.12 38.80
N SER A 213 13.03 -31.04 38.23
CA SER A 213 12.08 -31.88 38.99
C SER A 213 12.34 -33.38 38.92
N THR A 214 13.48 -33.82 38.40
CA THR A 214 13.87 -35.24 38.43
C THR A 214 15.29 -35.44 38.92
N ASP A 215 15.40 -35.68 40.21
CA ASP A 215 16.56 -36.30 40.84
C ASP A 215 16.15 -37.70 41.33
N VAL A 216 16.08 -38.69 40.43
CA VAL A 216 16.26 -40.12 40.74
C VAL A 216 16.72 -40.88 39.47
N ASN A 217 17.98 -41.32 39.49
CA ASN A 217 18.63 -42.48 38.84
C ASN A 217 17.85 -43.32 37.80
N GLU A 218 18.43 -43.50 36.59
CA GLU A 218 19.03 -44.79 36.15
C GLU A 218 19.68 -44.70 34.74
N LEU A 219 20.71 -45.54 34.56
CA LEU A 219 21.59 -45.71 33.40
C LEU A 219 20.91 -46.41 32.20
N GLY A 220 21.36 -46.10 30.98
CA GLY A 220 21.21 -47.02 29.84
C GLY A 220 21.35 -46.44 28.42
N ASN A 221 22.58 -46.49 27.89
CA ASN A 221 23.04 -46.74 26.51
C ASN A 221 22.29 -46.27 25.23
N ASP A 222 23.13 -45.72 24.32
CA ASP A 222 23.11 -45.73 22.84
C ASP A 222 21.92 -45.00 22.13
N MET A 223 22.05 -44.29 21.00
CA MET A 223 22.83 -44.56 19.80
C MET A 223 22.71 -43.39 18.78
N HIS A 224 23.85 -43.01 18.17
CA HIS A 224 24.10 -42.40 16.84
C HIS A 224 23.58 -41.03 16.36
N ASP A 225 24.58 -40.14 16.19
CA ASP A 225 24.81 -39.20 15.08
C ASP A 225 24.40 -39.71 13.67
N MET A 226 23.76 -38.85 12.87
CA MET A 226 24.39 -38.20 11.68
C MET A 226 23.38 -37.41 10.81
N ASN A 227 23.67 -36.11 10.64
CA ASN A 227 23.75 -35.32 9.40
C ASN A 227 22.77 -35.60 8.23
N ASN A 228 22.08 -34.56 7.73
CA ASN A 228 22.62 -33.80 6.58
C ASN A 228 21.94 -32.43 6.37
N TYR A 229 22.76 -31.39 6.42
CA TYR A 229 22.49 -30.01 6.04
C TYR A 229 22.50 -29.90 4.50
N ASN A 230 21.59 -29.11 3.92
CA ASN A 230 21.80 -28.50 2.61
C ASN A 230 21.59 -26.99 2.76
N ASP A 231 22.72 -26.34 3.00
CA ASP A 231 22.93 -24.90 3.02
C ASP A 231 22.88 -24.35 1.59
N TYR A 232 21.96 -23.43 1.30
CA TYR A 232 22.07 -22.50 0.19
C TYR A 232 22.26 -21.11 0.79
N GLY A 233 23.53 -20.71 0.89
CA GLY A 233 23.97 -19.43 1.40
C GLY A 233 23.31 -18.25 0.68
N SER A 234 22.61 -17.45 1.46
CA SER A 234 22.34 -16.04 1.14
C SER A 234 23.32 -15.22 1.96
N ASP A 235 24.28 -14.59 1.27
CA ASP A 235 25.22 -13.64 1.85
C ASP A 235 24.46 -12.48 2.51
N ASN A 236 24.30 -12.57 3.83
CA ASN A 236 23.87 -11.46 4.68
C ASN A 236 25.12 -10.75 5.21
N SER A 237 25.39 -9.56 4.67
CA SER A 237 26.29 -8.61 5.32
C SER A 237 25.68 -7.21 5.28
N CYS A 238 24.88 -6.88 6.29
CA CYS A 238 24.72 -5.49 6.73
C CYS A 238 24.19 -5.43 8.18
N ALA A 239 25.14 -5.20 9.08
CA ALA A 239 25.09 -4.37 10.28
C ALA A 239 23.91 -4.54 11.25
N SER A 240 24.25 -5.12 12.40
CA SER A 240 23.60 -4.98 13.71
C SER A 240 23.23 -3.52 14.00
N GLY A 241 21.94 -3.24 14.01
CA GLY A 241 21.31 -2.15 14.73
C GLY A 241 20.32 -2.75 15.72
N ASN A 242 20.57 -2.57 17.02
CA ASN A 242 19.67 -2.99 18.08
C ASN A 242 18.33 -2.23 17.96
N HIS A 243 17.26 -2.93 17.56
CA HIS A 243 15.89 -2.46 17.76
C HIS A 243 15.25 -3.26 18.90
N GLU A 244 15.21 -2.64 20.08
CA GLU A 244 14.33 -3.02 21.19
C GLU A 244 12.86 -2.77 20.79
N GLY A 245 11.99 -3.77 21.02
CA GLY A 245 10.54 -3.61 21.02
C GLY A 245 9.76 -4.50 20.04
N ARG A 246 9.90 -5.82 20.12
CA ARG A 246 9.01 -6.78 19.43
C ARG A 246 7.62 -6.78 20.08
N TYR A 247 6.73 -5.93 19.59
CA TYR A 247 5.29 -6.01 19.81
C TYR A 247 4.62 -6.30 18.47
N ASN A 248 3.63 -7.21 18.44
CA ASN A 248 2.87 -7.56 17.23
C ASN A 248 2.48 -6.32 16.40
N TYR A 249 3.15 -6.08 15.27
CA TYR A 249 2.87 -4.91 14.42
C TYR A 249 1.44 -4.92 13.85
N LEU A 250 0.82 -6.10 13.66
CA LEU A 250 -0.60 -6.23 13.29
C LEU A 250 -1.52 -5.54 14.29
N ASP A 251 -1.39 -5.89 15.57
CA ASP A 251 -2.18 -5.31 16.65
C ASP A 251 -1.84 -3.82 16.83
N LYS A 252 -0.59 -3.43 16.50
CA LYS A 252 -0.16 -2.03 16.55
C LYS A 252 -0.89 -1.18 15.50
N LEU A 253 -1.04 -1.69 14.28
CA LEU A 253 -1.63 -0.97 13.15
C LEU A 253 -3.16 -1.07 13.08
N ASN A 254 -3.76 -2.04 13.79
CA ASN A 254 -5.20 -2.27 13.86
C ASN A 254 -5.87 -2.35 12.48
N ILE A 255 -5.27 -3.14 11.58
CA ILE A 255 -5.78 -3.34 10.22
C ILE A 255 -7.00 -4.26 10.29
N LYS A 256 -8.15 -3.78 9.79
CA LYS A 256 -9.43 -4.51 9.82
C LYS A 256 -9.93 -4.98 8.45
N GLY A 257 -9.29 -4.52 7.39
CA GLY A 257 -9.59 -5.00 6.04
C GLY A 257 -8.62 -4.45 5.01
N CYS A 258 -8.49 -5.18 3.90
CA CYS A 258 -7.69 -4.77 2.76
C CYS A 258 -8.54 -4.78 1.49
N VAL A 259 -8.38 -3.77 0.64
CA VAL A 259 -9.08 -3.68 -0.65
C VAL A 259 -8.03 -3.64 -1.76
N SER A 260 -8.07 -4.64 -2.63
CA SER A 260 -7.20 -4.78 -3.79
C SER A 260 -7.97 -4.42 -5.06
N ILE A 261 -7.73 -3.23 -5.61
CA ILE A 261 -8.38 -2.75 -6.83
C ILE A 261 -7.42 -2.92 -8.02
N SER A 262 -7.83 -3.71 -9.01
CA SER A 262 -7.04 -4.02 -10.21
C SER A 262 -5.62 -4.49 -9.88
N GLY A 263 -5.48 -5.28 -8.80
CA GLY A 263 -4.20 -5.56 -8.17
C GLY A 263 -3.20 -6.26 -9.10
N MET A 264 -1.94 -5.83 -9.02
CA MET A 264 -0.86 -6.36 -9.86
C MET A 264 -0.33 -7.68 -9.28
N MET A 265 -1.16 -8.73 -9.35
CA MET A 265 -0.79 -10.09 -8.94
C MET A 265 -0.17 -10.89 -10.09
N ARG A 266 -0.65 -10.64 -11.30
CA ARG A 266 -0.14 -11.26 -12.52
C ARG A 266 -0.32 -10.31 -13.70
N MET A 267 0.76 -9.94 -14.35
CA MET A 267 0.68 -9.16 -15.59
C MET A 267 0.18 -10.02 -16.76
N LYS A 268 -0.60 -9.37 -17.64
CA LYS A 268 -0.98 -9.93 -18.93
C LYS A 268 0.24 -9.91 -19.84
N THR A 269 0.82 -11.08 -20.10
CA THR A 269 2.00 -11.21 -20.95
C THR A 269 1.58 -11.72 -22.33
N PRO A 270 2.11 -11.14 -23.43
CA PRO A 270 1.93 -11.70 -24.77
C PRO A 270 2.69 -13.01 -24.95
N LEU A 271 3.68 -13.27 -24.08
CA LEU A 271 4.33 -14.55 -23.93
C LEU A 271 3.32 -15.54 -23.34
N ASN A 272 2.63 -16.24 -24.25
CA ASN A 272 1.74 -17.36 -24.01
C ASN A 272 2.49 -18.59 -23.44
N THR A 273 3.49 -18.35 -22.61
CA THR A 273 4.39 -19.37 -22.07
C THR A 273 3.74 -19.98 -20.84
N GLY A 274 3.47 -21.27 -20.92
CA GLY A 274 3.07 -22.05 -19.75
C GLY A 274 4.00 -21.77 -18.56
N ASN A 275 3.46 -21.89 -17.34
CA ASN A 275 4.14 -21.53 -16.09
C ASN A 275 5.58 -22.09 -15.98
N LYS A 276 5.88 -23.23 -16.62
CA LYS A 276 7.22 -23.87 -16.59
C LYS A 276 8.29 -23.06 -17.34
N THR A 277 8.04 -22.63 -18.59
CA THR A 277 9.04 -21.87 -19.37
C THR A 277 9.30 -20.51 -18.73
N TYR A 278 8.25 -19.87 -18.23
CA TYR A 278 8.39 -18.62 -17.47
C TYR A 278 9.28 -18.80 -16.25
N LYS A 279 8.99 -19.81 -15.40
CA LYS A 279 9.72 -20.07 -14.17
C LYS A 279 11.19 -20.45 -14.41
N TYR A 280 11.46 -21.39 -15.31
CA TYR A 280 12.79 -21.99 -15.43
C TYR A 280 13.71 -21.33 -16.46
N LEU A 281 13.17 -20.53 -17.39
CA LEU A 281 13.98 -19.85 -18.41
C LEU A 281 13.97 -18.34 -18.24
N TYR A 282 12.79 -17.71 -18.21
CA TYR A 282 12.71 -16.25 -18.22
C TYR A 282 13.11 -15.63 -16.88
N LEU A 283 12.75 -16.22 -15.74
CA LEU A 283 13.10 -15.63 -14.44
C LEU A 283 14.62 -15.56 -14.18
N PRO A 284 15.41 -16.63 -14.41
CA PRO A 284 16.87 -16.53 -14.29
C PRO A 284 17.46 -15.45 -15.21
N ILE A 285 16.95 -15.35 -16.45
CA ILE A 285 17.40 -14.34 -17.43
C ILE A 285 17.06 -12.92 -16.95
N ILE A 286 15.82 -12.69 -16.47
CA ILE A 286 15.39 -11.40 -15.94
C ILE A 286 16.25 -11.00 -14.74
N ASN A 287 16.50 -11.93 -13.81
CA ASN A 287 17.35 -11.67 -12.65
C ASN A 287 18.79 -11.32 -13.09
N PHE A 288 19.36 -12.08 -14.03
CA PHE A 288 20.68 -11.79 -14.59
C PHE A 288 20.76 -10.42 -15.27
N LEU A 289 19.82 -10.12 -16.17
CA LEU A 289 19.76 -8.84 -16.88
C LEU A 289 19.51 -7.65 -15.94
N SER A 290 18.78 -7.86 -14.83
CA SER A 290 18.59 -6.82 -13.82
C SER A 290 19.89 -6.39 -13.13
N ARG A 291 20.93 -7.23 -13.17
CA ARG A 291 22.27 -6.94 -12.62
C ARG A 291 23.22 -6.40 -13.69
N VAL A 292 23.18 -6.97 -14.90
CA VAL A 292 24.12 -6.61 -15.98
C VAL A 292 23.69 -5.36 -16.73
N ALA A 293 22.39 -5.15 -16.92
CA ALA A 293 21.86 -4.00 -17.68
C ALA A 293 20.67 -3.32 -16.97
N PRO A 294 20.81 -2.91 -15.69
CA PRO A 294 19.73 -2.37 -14.87
C PRO A 294 19.10 -1.09 -15.44
N HIS A 295 19.89 -0.28 -16.15
CA HIS A 295 19.49 1.04 -16.64
C HIS A 295 18.87 1.02 -18.05
N ILE A 296 18.77 -0.14 -18.72
CA ILE A 296 18.06 -0.23 -20.01
C ILE A 296 16.62 0.20 -19.80
N LEU A 297 16.13 1.13 -20.63
CA LEU A 297 14.76 1.58 -20.58
C LEU A 297 13.86 0.65 -21.41
N ILE A 298 12.91 0.03 -20.72
CA ILE A 298 11.78 -0.66 -21.33
C ILE A 298 10.76 0.42 -21.75
N PRO A 299 10.33 0.44 -23.02
CA PRO A 299 9.34 1.41 -23.47
C PRO A 299 8.01 1.27 -22.70
N PRO A 300 7.20 2.33 -22.62
CA PRO A 300 5.85 2.24 -22.06
C PRO A 300 5.04 1.13 -22.73
N ILE A 301 4.12 0.51 -21.98
CA ILE A 301 3.26 -0.55 -22.51
C ILE A 301 2.37 0.03 -23.62
N THR A 302 2.70 -0.27 -24.88
CA THR A 302 1.90 0.10 -26.06
C THR A 302 0.77 -0.89 -26.27
N GLY A 303 -0.43 -0.42 -26.63
CA GLY A 303 -1.58 -1.28 -26.95
C GLY A 303 -2.65 -1.41 -25.87
N TYR A 304 -2.50 -0.71 -24.74
CA TYR A 304 -3.57 -0.54 -23.76
C TYR A 304 -4.67 0.38 -24.34
N LYS A 305 -5.88 -0.16 -24.53
CA LYS A 305 -7.07 0.60 -24.92
C LYS A 305 -7.55 1.45 -23.74
N LYS A 306 -7.04 2.67 -23.63
CA LYS A 306 -7.54 3.72 -22.73
C LYS A 306 -8.73 4.43 -23.35
N SER A 307 -9.70 4.86 -22.54
CA SER A 307 -10.66 5.85 -23.02
C SER A 307 -9.96 7.17 -23.33
N GLU A 308 -10.59 7.99 -24.17
CA GLU A 308 -10.11 9.35 -24.46
C GLU A 308 -9.99 10.19 -23.16
N TYR A 309 -10.85 9.92 -22.17
CA TYR A 309 -10.74 10.48 -20.83
C TYR A 309 -9.43 10.17 -20.15
N VAL A 310 -9.10 8.89 -20.00
CA VAL A 310 -7.87 8.48 -19.34
C VAL A 310 -6.63 8.98 -20.09
N ILE A 311 -6.66 9.02 -21.44
CA ILE A 311 -5.53 9.54 -22.23
C ILE A 311 -5.28 11.01 -21.92
N ASN A 312 -6.32 11.84 -21.93
CA ASN A 312 -6.17 13.27 -21.67
C ASN A 312 -5.80 13.56 -20.21
N VAL A 313 -6.34 12.80 -19.25
CA VAL A 313 -5.89 12.85 -17.85
C VAL A 313 -4.39 12.57 -17.76
N CYS A 314 -3.91 11.47 -18.37
CA CYS A 314 -2.47 11.15 -18.32
C CYS A 314 -1.60 12.22 -18.98
N LYS A 315 -2.04 12.75 -20.13
CA LYS A 315 -1.28 13.72 -20.92
C LYS A 315 -1.11 15.07 -20.22
N HIS A 316 -2.08 15.47 -19.40
CA HIS A 316 -2.13 16.79 -18.79
C HIS A 316 -1.73 16.80 -17.30
N ASP A 317 -1.49 15.64 -16.69
CA ASP A 317 -0.94 15.55 -15.34
C ASP A 317 0.54 15.94 -15.32
N LYS A 318 0.94 16.77 -14.36
CA LYS A 318 2.30 17.33 -14.28
C LYS A 318 3.36 16.32 -13.82
N PHE A 319 2.96 15.23 -13.19
CA PHE A 319 3.85 14.27 -12.55
C PHE A 319 3.95 12.95 -13.31
N ILE A 320 3.00 12.67 -14.21
CA ILE A 320 3.09 11.54 -15.12
C ILE A 320 4.32 11.71 -16.03
N ASN A 321 5.06 10.62 -16.15
CA ASN A 321 6.25 10.53 -16.98
C ASN A 321 6.13 9.38 -17.97
N ASP A 322 6.09 9.72 -19.26
CA ASP A 322 6.03 8.76 -20.35
C ASP A 322 7.41 8.21 -20.76
N ASN A 323 8.47 8.59 -20.05
CA ASN A 323 9.77 7.96 -20.22
C ASN A 323 9.68 6.45 -19.89
N GLY A 324 10.49 5.65 -20.57
CA GLY A 324 10.57 4.21 -20.31
C GLY A 324 10.87 3.87 -18.85
N THR A 325 10.61 2.62 -18.48
CA THR A 325 10.91 2.08 -17.15
C THR A 325 12.27 1.40 -17.18
N LYS A 326 13.15 1.66 -16.20
CA LYS A 326 14.40 0.92 -16.06
C LYS A 326 14.12 -0.58 -15.93
N PHE A 327 14.94 -1.40 -16.58
CA PHE A 327 14.82 -2.84 -16.55
C PHE A 327 14.88 -3.38 -15.12
N LYS A 328 15.72 -2.79 -14.25
CA LYS A 328 15.75 -3.12 -12.81
C LYS A 328 14.40 -2.92 -12.13
N CYS A 329 13.77 -1.76 -12.32
CA CYS A 329 12.45 -1.47 -11.74
C CYS A 329 11.39 -2.47 -12.24
N PHE A 330 11.41 -2.79 -13.54
CA PHE A 330 10.51 -3.81 -14.11
C PHE A 330 10.76 -5.21 -13.55
N ALA A 331 12.02 -5.60 -13.35
CA ALA A 331 12.38 -6.88 -12.74
C ALA A 331 11.90 -6.96 -11.29
N GLU A 332 11.96 -5.86 -10.53
CA GLU A 332 11.42 -5.80 -9.16
C GLU A 332 9.90 -5.92 -9.12
N LEU A 333 9.16 -5.36 -10.10
CA LEU A 333 7.70 -5.61 -10.22
C LEU A 333 7.41 -7.10 -10.43
N ILE A 334 8.19 -7.77 -11.27
CA ILE A 334 8.06 -9.22 -11.50
C ILE A 334 8.37 -10.01 -10.22
N LYS A 335 9.46 -9.65 -9.54
CA LYS A 335 9.85 -10.26 -8.26
C LYS A 335 8.74 -10.10 -7.21
N ALA A 336 8.13 -8.93 -7.13
CA ALA A 336 7.03 -8.65 -6.21
C ALA A 336 5.82 -9.56 -6.45
N MET A 337 5.39 -9.73 -7.70
CA MET A 337 4.29 -10.63 -8.06
C MET A 337 4.58 -12.09 -7.67
N LEU A 338 5.80 -12.56 -7.91
CA LEU A 338 6.21 -13.92 -7.55
C LEU A 338 6.29 -14.13 -6.05
N THR A 339 6.83 -13.14 -5.34
CA THR A 339 6.92 -13.15 -3.88
C THR A 339 5.52 -13.17 -3.28
N LEU A 340 4.62 -12.35 -3.81
CA LEU A 340 3.23 -12.31 -3.40
C LEU A 340 2.54 -13.68 -3.57
N ASP A 341 2.70 -14.37 -4.71
CA ASP A 341 2.12 -15.72 -4.90
C ASP A 341 2.79 -16.79 -4.01
N SER A 342 4.10 -16.66 -3.75
CA SER A 342 4.88 -17.65 -2.97
C SER A 342 4.59 -17.55 -1.47
N ASN A 343 4.40 -16.34 -0.96
CA ASN A 343 4.19 -16.05 0.46
C ASN A 343 2.70 -15.97 0.85
N ILE A 344 1.82 -16.53 0.03
CA ILE A 344 0.36 -16.41 0.22
C ILE A 344 -0.14 -16.95 1.56
N ASN A 345 0.56 -17.93 2.13
CA ASN A 345 0.21 -18.53 3.42
C ASN A 345 0.42 -17.59 4.60
N TYR A 346 1.25 -16.56 4.44
CA TYR A 346 1.48 -15.54 5.47
C TYR A 346 0.40 -14.44 5.48
N ILE A 347 -0.57 -14.46 4.55
CA ILE A 347 -1.70 -13.53 4.65
C ILE A 347 -2.52 -13.90 5.90
N PRO A 348 -2.76 -12.95 6.83
CA PRO A 348 -3.51 -13.22 8.05
C PRO A 348 -4.92 -13.71 7.74
N LYS A 349 -5.35 -14.78 8.41
CA LYS A 349 -6.65 -15.41 8.16
C LYS A 349 -7.83 -14.57 8.62
N ASP A 350 -7.58 -13.71 9.60
CA ASP A 350 -8.50 -12.83 10.31
C ASP A 350 -8.68 -11.46 9.64
N ILE A 351 -7.93 -11.16 8.57
CA ILE A 351 -8.07 -9.91 7.82
C ILE A 351 -8.78 -10.18 6.50
N PRO A 352 -10.06 -9.79 6.36
CA PRO A 352 -10.81 -9.98 5.12
C PRO A 352 -10.26 -9.08 4.01
N ILE A 353 -10.35 -9.57 2.77
CA ILE A 353 -9.84 -8.89 1.58
C ILE A 353 -10.93 -8.78 0.51
N LEU A 354 -11.21 -7.56 0.06
CA LEU A 354 -12.06 -7.30 -1.11
C LEU A 354 -11.19 -7.16 -2.36
N PHE A 355 -11.40 -8.02 -3.34
CA PHE A 355 -10.78 -7.95 -4.65
C PHE A 355 -11.75 -7.30 -5.64
N VAL A 356 -11.42 -6.11 -6.14
CA VAL A 356 -12.16 -5.49 -7.25
C VAL A 356 -11.31 -5.57 -8.50
N HIS A 357 -11.83 -6.16 -9.58
CA HIS A 357 -11.02 -6.30 -10.81
C HIS A 357 -11.86 -6.32 -12.08
N SER A 358 -11.45 -5.56 -13.09
CA SER A 358 -12.08 -5.56 -14.42
C SER A 358 -11.79 -6.87 -15.18
N LYS A 359 -12.82 -7.50 -15.74
CA LYS A 359 -12.66 -8.73 -16.54
C LYS A 359 -11.87 -8.50 -17.83
N ASP A 360 -11.95 -7.29 -18.38
CA ASP A 360 -11.31 -6.86 -19.61
C ASP A 360 -9.94 -6.19 -19.40
N ASP A 361 -9.41 -6.17 -18.17
CA ASP A 361 -8.09 -5.62 -17.85
C ASP A 361 -6.99 -6.20 -18.77
N SER A 362 -6.32 -5.28 -19.46
CA SER A 362 -5.27 -5.56 -20.45
C SER A 362 -3.86 -5.48 -19.88
N ILE A 363 -3.70 -5.00 -18.65
CA ILE A 363 -2.42 -4.87 -17.95
C ILE A 363 -2.31 -5.93 -16.85
N CYS A 364 -3.23 -5.92 -15.88
CA CYS A 364 -3.28 -6.88 -14.79
C CYS A 364 -4.33 -7.95 -15.10
N HIS A 365 -3.89 -9.20 -15.25
CA HIS A 365 -4.76 -10.25 -15.75
C HIS A 365 -5.82 -10.65 -14.71
N TYR A 366 -7.10 -10.41 -15.00
CA TYR A 366 -8.24 -10.78 -14.16
C TYR A 366 -8.18 -12.23 -13.62
N LYS A 367 -7.87 -13.21 -14.47
CA LYS A 367 -7.75 -14.62 -14.03
C LYS A 367 -6.61 -14.83 -13.04
N GLY A 368 -5.59 -13.98 -13.06
CA GLY A 368 -4.55 -13.95 -12.03
C GLY A 368 -5.14 -13.61 -10.66
N SER A 369 -5.96 -12.56 -10.60
CA SER A 369 -6.64 -12.15 -9.37
C SER A 369 -7.64 -13.19 -8.87
N VAL A 370 -8.41 -13.82 -9.77
CA VAL A 370 -9.29 -14.96 -9.41
C VAL A 370 -8.47 -16.11 -8.85
N SER A 371 -7.35 -16.45 -9.49
CA SER A 371 -6.47 -17.53 -9.02
C SER A 371 -5.86 -17.22 -7.68
N PHE A 372 -5.51 -15.96 -7.40
CA PHE A 372 -4.96 -15.55 -6.12
C PHE A 372 -6.05 -15.61 -5.05
N TYR A 373 -7.21 -14.99 -5.29
CA TYR A 373 -8.39 -15.03 -4.41
C TYR A 373 -8.72 -16.46 -3.96
N ASN A 374 -8.77 -17.42 -4.90
CA ASN A 374 -9.07 -18.82 -4.57
C ASN A 374 -8.01 -19.52 -3.70
N LYS A 375 -6.77 -19.00 -3.65
CA LYS A 375 -5.69 -19.53 -2.82
C LYS A 375 -5.60 -18.85 -1.46
N VAL A 376 -6.06 -17.60 -1.32
CA VAL A 376 -6.01 -16.88 -0.04
C VAL A 376 -6.96 -17.54 0.95
N ASN A 377 -6.42 -17.95 2.10
CA ASN A 377 -7.18 -18.59 3.16
C ASN A 377 -7.56 -17.59 4.27
N ALA A 378 -8.17 -16.47 3.89
CA ALA A 378 -8.68 -15.48 4.85
C ALA A 378 -10.21 -15.47 4.87
N SER A 379 -10.78 -15.43 6.07
CA SER A 379 -12.23 -15.43 6.28
C SER A 379 -12.83 -14.10 5.83
N GLY A 380 -13.97 -14.16 5.13
CA GLY A 380 -14.67 -12.96 4.68
C GLY A 380 -14.10 -12.30 3.43
N ASN A 381 -13.18 -12.96 2.70
CA ASN A 381 -12.74 -12.49 1.39
C ASN A 381 -13.89 -12.43 0.40
N GLU A 382 -13.90 -11.40 -0.44
CA GLU A 382 -14.89 -11.22 -1.49
C GLU A 382 -14.20 -10.85 -2.82
N LEU A 383 -14.71 -11.40 -3.93
CA LEU A 383 -14.32 -11.02 -5.28
C LEU A 383 -15.48 -10.28 -5.97
N TYR A 384 -15.24 -9.03 -6.35
CA TYR A 384 -16.17 -8.16 -7.05
C TYR A 384 -15.66 -7.84 -8.47
N PRO A 385 -16.10 -8.60 -9.48
CA PRO A 385 -15.68 -8.36 -10.86
C PRO A 385 -16.46 -7.23 -11.51
N VAL A 386 -15.77 -6.39 -12.30
CA VAL A 386 -16.39 -5.30 -13.07
C VAL A 386 -16.16 -5.48 -14.57
N ASP A 387 -16.98 -4.84 -15.40
CA ASP A 387 -16.93 -4.98 -16.86
C ASP A 387 -16.70 -3.62 -17.54
N GLY A 388 -15.89 -3.58 -18.59
CA GLY A 388 -15.77 -2.43 -19.50
C GLY A 388 -14.88 -1.28 -19.01
N MET A 389 -14.13 -1.48 -17.93
CA MET A 389 -13.27 -0.45 -17.33
C MET A 389 -11.77 -0.65 -17.60
N ASN A 390 -11.39 -1.78 -18.21
CA ASN A 390 -10.00 -2.18 -18.43
C ASN A 390 -9.13 -1.96 -17.15
N HIS A 391 -7.88 -1.49 -17.26
CA HIS A 391 -7.04 -1.29 -16.07
C HIS A 391 -7.40 -0.05 -15.23
N SER A 392 -7.99 0.98 -15.82
CA SER A 392 -8.25 2.28 -15.19
C SER A 392 -9.54 2.33 -14.38
N THR A 393 -9.81 1.30 -13.57
CA THR A 393 -11.04 1.14 -12.77
C THR A 393 -11.35 2.31 -11.83
N LEU A 394 -10.36 3.12 -11.46
CA LEU A 394 -10.54 4.30 -10.60
C LEU A 394 -10.61 5.63 -11.37
N THR A 395 -10.29 5.62 -12.67
CA THR A 395 -10.24 6.84 -13.50
C THR A 395 -11.31 6.83 -14.59
N GLU A 396 -11.74 5.65 -15.05
CA GLU A 396 -12.82 5.56 -16.02
C GLU A 396 -14.14 6.10 -15.42
N PRO A 397 -14.98 6.78 -16.23
CA PRO A 397 -16.34 7.13 -15.82
C PRO A 397 -17.14 5.90 -15.35
N GLY A 398 -17.91 6.02 -14.28
CA GLY A 398 -18.66 4.91 -13.68
C GLY A 398 -17.96 4.21 -12.52
N ASN A 399 -16.76 4.67 -12.11
CA ASN A 399 -16.05 4.16 -10.94
C ASN A 399 -16.79 4.42 -9.60
N GLU A 400 -17.84 5.24 -9.62
CA GLU A 400 -18.68 5.55 -8.47
C GLU A 400 -19.36 4.30 -7.89
N GLU A 401 -19.72 3.32 -8.72
CA GLU A 401 -20.26 2.04 -8.26
C GLU A 401 -19.21 1.19 -7.53
N ILE A 402 -17.95 1.27 -7.96
CA ILE A 402 -16.84 0.61 -7.25
C ILE A 402 -16.62 1.27 -5.90
N LEU A 403 -16.57 2.61 -5.86
CA LEU A 403 -16.43 3.37 -4.63
C LEU A 403 -17.53 3.02 -3.63
N LYS A 404 -18.78 2.99 -4.10
CA LYS A 404 -19.93 2.58 -3.29
C LYS A 404 -19.74 1.17 -2.74
N LYS A 405 -19.39 0.19 -3.58
CA LYS A 405 -19.13 -1.19 -3.14
C LYS A 405 -18.03 -1.26 -2.07
N VAL A 406 -16.96 -0.49 -2.22
CA VAL A 406 -15.85 -0.44 -1.25
C VAL A 406 -16.32 0.14 0.09
N ILE A 407 -17.04 1.25 0.07
CA ILE A 407 -17.57 1.89 1.29
C ILE A 407 -18.57 0.95 2.00
N ASP A 408 -19.48 0.34 1.25
CA ASP A 408 -20.47 -0.60 1.80
C ASP A 408 -19.78 -1.80 2.45
N TRP A 409 -18.77 -2.36 1.79
CA TRP A 409 -18.00 -3.50 2.32
C TRP A 409 -17.23 -3.13 3.60
N ILE A 410 -16.52 -2.00 3.62
CA ILE A 410 -15.80 -1.52 4.81
C ILE A 410 -16.77 -1.27 5.97
N SER A 411 -17.94 -0.67 5.69
CA SER A 411 -18.94 -0.37 6.71
C SER A 411 -19.52 -1.64 7.34
N ASN A 412 -19.80 -2.67 6.52
CA ASN A 412 -20.28 -3.97 7.00
C ASN A 412 -19.25 -4.71 7.88
N LEU A 413 -17.95 -4.59 7.58
CA LEU A 413 -16.92 -5.16 8.45
C LEU A 413 -16.91 -4.48 9.81
N ARG A 414 -17.07 -3.16 9.84
CA ARG A 414 -17.06 -2.39 11.09
C ARG A 414 -18.25 -2.73 11.99
N THR A 415 -19.45 -2.90 11.42
CA THR A 415 -20.64 -3.27 12.20
C THR A 415 -20.49 -4.64 12.86
N ASN A 416 -19.91 -5.61 12.15
CA ASN A 416 -19.67 -6.94 12.72
C ASN A 416 -18.63 -6.91 13.86
N ASP A 417 -17.64 -6.02 13.79
CA ASP A 417 -16.62 -5.80 14.82
C ASP A 417 -17.16 -5.08 16.09
N GLU A 418 -18.32 -4.41 16.01
CA GLU A 418 -18.97 -3.72 17.14
C GLU A 418 -19.97 -4.64 17.89
N ASP A 419 -20.44 -5.71 17.23
CA ASP A 419 -21.36 -6.69 17.79
C ASP A 419 -20.65 -7.87 18.50
N GLU A 420 -19.31 -7.94 18.42
CA GLU A 420 -18.41 -8.85 19.19
C GLU A 420 -17.80 -8.16 20.42
#